data_AF-A0A7K0A8H8-F1
#
_entry.id   AF-A0A7K0A8H8-F1
#
_cell.length_a   1.000
_cell.length_b   1.000
_cell.length_c   1.000
_cell.angle_alpha   90.00
_cell.angle_beta   90.00
_cell.angle_gamma   90.00
#
_symmetry.space_group_name_H-M   'P 1'
#
loop_
_entity.id
_entity.type
_entity.pdbx_description
1 polymer ?
#
loop_
_entity_poly.entity_id
_entity_poly.type
_entity_poly.pdbx_seq_one_letter_code
_entity_poly.pdbx_strand_id
1 'polypeptide(L)'
;MDAIRWPLAPSHGVVHVRLPCPDCHWAEKRAERTQLITATGTAARFAAVCTDHGDYEISVNPEQPGSDNGYLDLATLYRNLVKERVAALDEVTLSVMIKGGDWAFGCQLVDEAFAQLAGPPAPPRIFTPMVLTDSGAKLSKSLIREGKVPPPSGAQPWMLDTSEWP
;
A
#
# COMPACT_ATOMS: atom_id res chain seq x y z
N MET A 1 16.43 1.43 -1.85
CA MET A 1 15.27 0.82 -2.54
C MET A 1 15.68 -0.45 -3.29
N ASP A 2 16.87 -0.53 -3.85
CA ASP A 2 17.27 -1.67 -4.69
C ASP A 2 17.31 -3.03 -4.00
N ALA A 3 17.74 -3.09 -2.73
CA ALA A 3 17.83 -4.36 -2.00
C ALA A 3 16.48 -5.10 -2.02
N ILE A 4 15.43 -4.42 -1.54
CA ILE A 4 14.08 -4.97 -1.37
C ILE A 4 13.22 -4.96 -2.63
N ARG A 5 13.78 -4.65 -3.80
CA ARG A 5 12.96 -4.42 -5.01
C ARG A 5 12.26 -5.67 -5.51
N TRP A 6 12.89 -6.84 -5.39
CA TRP A 6 12.32 -8.10 -5.84
C TRP A 6 11.26 -8.64 -4.90
N PRO A 7 11.46 -8.65 -3.56
CA PRO A 7 10.37 -8.99 -2.65
C PRO A 7 9.15 -8.07 -2.79
N LEU A 8 9.36 -6.76 -2.99
CA LEU A 8 8.26 -5.80 -3.05
C LEU A 8 7.62 -5.64 -4.43
N ALA A 9 8.33 -6.03 -5.50
CA ALA A 9 7.83 -6.03 -6.87
C ALA A 9 8.33 -7.26 -7.65
N PRO A 10 7.88 -8.47 -7.32
CA PRO A 10 8.47 -9.72 -7.86
C PRO A 10 8.44 -9.82 -9.38
N SER A 11 7.44 -9.21 -10.03
CA SER A 11 7.25 -9.31 -11.48
C SER A 11 8.23 -8.48 -12.30
N HIS A 12 8.76 -7.38 -11.77
CA HIS A 12 9.54 -6.42 -12.59
C HIS A 12 10.63 -5.67 -11.81
N GLY A 13 10.72 -5.83 -10.49
CA GLY A 13 11.77 -5.20 -9.67
C GLY A 13 11.65 -3.67 -9.58
N VAL A 14 10.52 -3.09 -9.99
CA VAL A 14 10.24 -1.66 -9.87
C VAL A 14 9.28 -1.46 -8.70
N VAL A 15 9.79 -0.93 -7.60
CA VAL A 15 8.93 -0.67 -6.44
C VAL A 15 7.98 0.49 -6.78
N HIS A 16 6.68 0.22 -6.80
CA HIS A 16 5.71 1.25 -7.18
C HIS A 16 5.59 2.32 -6.09
N VAL A 17 6.24 3.44 -6.36
CA VAL A 17 6.09 4.71 -5.66
C VAL A 17 5.39 5.67 -6.61
N ARG A 18 4.16 6.02 -6.28
CA ARG A 18 3.29 6.83 -7.12
C ARG A 18 3.12 8.19 -6.48
N LEU A 19 3.27 9.20 -7.32
CA LEU A 19 3.22 10.61 -6.96
C LEU A 19 2.17 11.21 -7.88
N PRO A 20 1.02 11.67 -7.38
CA PRO A 20 0.02 12.29 -8.23
C PRO A 20 0.55 13.58 -8.84
N CYS A 21 0.27 13.80 -10.12
CA CYS A 21 0.52 15.07 -10.80
C CYS A 21 -0.12 16.23 -10.00
N PRO A 22 0.60 17.34 -9.77
CA PRO A 22 0.05 18.50 -9.07
C PRO A 22 -1.19 19.10 -9.74
N ASP A 23 -1.28 19.02 -11.07
CA ASP A 23 -2.34 19.67 -11.85
C ASP A 23 -3.60 18.81 -12.01
N CYS A 24 -3.45 17.52 -12.30
CA CYS A 24 -4.58 16.62 -12.63
C CYS A 24 -4.70 15.39 -11.73
N HIS A 25 -3.80 15.23 -10.76
CA HIS A 25 -3.76 14.11 -9.82
C HIS A 25 -3.65 12.71 -10.44
N TRP A 26 -3.41 12.62 -11.75
CA TRP A 26 -3.05 11.37 -12.39
C TRP A 26 -1.72 10.87 -11.83
N ALA A 27 -1.63 9.58 -11.53
CA ALA A 27 -0.41 8.94 -11.06
C ALA A 27 -0.15 7.67 -11.89
N GLU A 28 1.10 7.50 -12.32
CA GLU A 28 1.48 6.36 -13.14
C GLU A 28 1.33 5.04 -12.35
N LYS A 29 0.49 4.12 -12.85
CA LYS A 29 0.16 2.89 -12.13
C LYS A 29 1.38 2.01 -11.78
N ARG A 30 2.37 1.93 -12.68
CA ARG A 30 3.58 1.11 -12.52
C ARG A 30 4.81 1.90 -12.09
N ALA A 31 4.71 3.23 -11.99
CA ALA A 31 5.80 4.10 -11.58
C ALA A 31 7.13 3.85 -12.34
N GLU A 32 7.07 3.45 -13.61
CA GLU A 32 8.24 3.16 -14.44
C GLU A 32 9.08 4.42 -14.71
N ARG A 33 8.44 5.59 -14.69
CA ARG A 33 9.07 6.91 -14.88
C ARG A 33 9.22 7.69 -13.58
N THR A 34 8.87 7.10 -12.44
CA THR A 34 9.14 7.72 -11.13
C THR A 34 10.56 7.40 -10.71
N GLN A 35 11.34 8.43 -10.38
CA GLN A 35 12.72 8.28 -9.92
C GLN A 35 12.92 9.00 -8.59
N LEU A 36 13.59 8.34 -7.66
CA LEU A 36 14.10 9.00 -6.46
C LEU A 36 15.33 9.83 -6.84
N ILE A 37 15.25 11.15 -6.70
CA ILE A 37 16.36 12.07 -6.98
C ILE A 37 17.29 12.12 -5.75
N THR A 38 16.71 12.38 -4.58
CA THR A 38 17.44 12.48 -3.32
C THR A 38 16.58 11.96 -2.16
N ALA A 39 17.21 11.37 -1.15
CA ALA A 39 16.58 11.03 0.11
C ALA A 39 17.52 11.40 1.27
N THR A 40 16.95 12.01 2.31
CA THR A 40 17.56 12.23 3.61
C THR A 40 16.87 11.32 4.64
N GLY A 41 17.23 11.44 5.92
CA GLY A 41 16.57 10.70 6.99
C GLY A 41 15.08 11.07 7.17
N THR A 42 14.66 12.27 6.75
CA THR A 42 13.30 12.78 6.98
C THR A 42 12.57 13.18 5.70
N ALA A 43 13.27 13.51 4.62
CA ALA A 43 12.65 14.01 3.40
C ALA A 43 13.16 13.26 2.15
N ALA A 44 12.35 13.23 1.10
CA ALA A 44 12.74 12.66 -0.19
C ALA A 44 12.21 13.52 -1.34
N ARG A 45 12.99 13.64 -2.40
CA ARG A 45 12.62 14.32 -3.64
C ARG A 45 12.59 13.33 -4.79
N PHE A 46 11.56 13.43 -5.60
CA PHE A 46 11.30 12.52 -6.70
C PHE A 46 11.03 13.29 -8.00
N ALA A 47 11.43 12.71 -9.12
CA ALA A 47 11.00 13.10 -10.45
C ALA A 47 9.92 12.12 -10.92
N ALA A 48 8.89 12.62 -11.60
CA ALA A 48 7.85 11.81 -12.23
C ALA A 48 7.31 12.50 -13.48
N VAL A 49 6.46 11.78 -14.24
CA VAL A 49 5.95 12.25 -15.53
C VAL A 49 4.45 12.08 -15.58
N CYS A 50 3.73 13.14 -15.96
CA CYS A 50 2.31 13.12 -16.29
C CYS A 50 2.16 13.02 -17.80
N THR A 51 1.22 12.19 -18.28
CA THR A 51 0.98 12.08 -19.73
C THR A 51 0.47 13.37 -20.36
N ASP A 52 -0.12 14.25 -19.55
CA ASP A 52 -0.80 15.46 -20.03
C ASP A 52 0.00 16.73 -19.70
N HIS A 53 0.67 16.77 -18.54
CA HIS A 53 1.36 17.96 -18.01
C HIS A 53 2.91 17.85 -18.07
N GLY A 54 3.45 16.71 -18.50
CA GLY A 54 4.90 16.52 -18.66
C GLY A 54 5.63 16.18 -17.35
N ASP A 55 6.92 16.52 -17.30
CA ASP A 55 7.81 16.22 -16.18
C ASP A 55 7.52 17.12 -14.97
N TYR A 56 7.58 16.55 -13.76
CA TYR A 56 7.43 17.30 -12.52
C TYR A 56 8.28 16.70 -11.40
N GLU A 57 8.62 17.54 -10.42
CA GLU A 57 9.28 17.12 -9.19
C GLU A 57 8.33 17.23 -7.99
N ILE A 58 8.39 16.25 -7.09
CA ILE A 58 7.64 16.26 -5.84
C ILE A 58 8.59 16.01 -4.68
N SER A 59 8.46 16.83 -3.64
CA SER A 59 9.13 16.62 -2.35
C SER A 59 8.14 16.05 -1.34
N VAL A 60 8.55 15.01 -0.63
CA VAL A 60 7.82 14.45 0.51
C VAL A 60 8.63 14.77 1.76
N ASN A 61 8.09 15.66 2.59
CA ASN A 61 8.70 16.11 3.84
C ASN A 61 7.64 16.18 4.97
N PRO A 62 7.67 15.26 5.95
CA PRO A 62 6.70 15.24 7.04
C PRO A 62 6.78 16.48 7.95
N GLU A 63 7.91 17.19 7.96
CA GLU A 63 8.09 18.42 8.77
C GLU A 63 7.52 19.67 8.10
N GLN A 64 7.12 19.59 6.83
CA GLN A 64 6.49 20.69 6.09
C GLN A 64 5.06 20.34 5.73
N PRO A 65 4.11 20.35 6.68
CA PRO A 65 2.70 20.11 6.39
C PRO A 65 2.11 21.27 5.54
N GLY A 66 1.45 20.94 4.43
CA GLY A 66 0.84 21.93 3.53
C GLY A 66 0.67 21.41 2.10
N SER A 67 0.19 22.28 1.20
CA SER A 67 0.06 22.01 -0.25
C SER A 67 1.37 21.63 -0.94
N ASP A 68 2.49 21.99 -0.31
CA ASP A 68 3.82 21.84 -0.89
C ASP A 68 4.45 20.47 -0.53
N ASN A 69 3.74 19.66 0.28
CA ASN A 69 4.12 18.30 0.59
C ASN A 69 3.41 17.31 -0.32
N GLY A 70 4.22 16.54 -1.04
CA GLY A 70 3.75 15.50 -1.94
C GLY A 70 2.96 14.40 -1.25
N TYR A 71 1.88 13.96 -1.89
CA TYR A 71 1.24 12.71 -1.52
C TYR A 71 2.07 11.52 -2.00
N LEU A 72 2.39 10.61 -1.08
CA LEU A 72 3.15 9.39 -1.35
C LEU A 72 2.21 8.18 -1.40
N ASP A 73 1.95 7.66 -2.59
CA ASP A 73 1.16 6.44 -2.80
C ASP A 73 2.06 5.24 -3.04
N LEU A 74 1.98 4.27 -2.12
CA LEU A 74 2.80 3.05 -2.16
C LEU A 74 1.97 1.84 -2.59
N ALA A 75 2.57 0.98 -3.42
CA ALA A 75 2.02 -0.35 -3.67
C ALA A 75 1.75 -1.13 -2.37
N THR A 76 0.78 -2.04 -2.42
CA THR A 76 0.24 -2.70 -1.24
C THR A 76 1.30 -3.42 -0.41
N LEU A 77 2.24 -4.15 -1.04
CA LEU A 77 3.34 -4.82 -0.33
C LEU A 77 4.28 -3.82 0.34
N TYR A 78 4.63 -2.74 -0.35
CA TYR A 78 5.52 -1.72 0.21
C TYR A 78 4.85 -0.98 1.37
N ARG A 79 3.59 -0.58 1.23
CA ARG A 79 2.81 0.01 2.32
C ARG A 79 2.73 -0.93 3.52
N ASN A 80 2.63 -2.24 3.28
CA ASN A 80 2.61 -3.22 4.35
C ASN A 80 3.97 -3.32 5.07
N LEU A 81 5.08 -3.35 4.32
CA LEU A 81 6.43 -3.27 4.90
C LEU A 81 6.60 -2.01 5.75
N VAL A 82 6.24 -0.82 5.23
CA VAL A 82 6.37 0.44 5.98
C VAL A 82 5.60 0.40 7.29
N LYS A 83 4.34 -0.06 7.28
CA LYS A 83 3.52 -0.17 8.50
C LYS A 83 4.16 -1.11 9.53
N GLU A 84 4.64 -2.26 9.10
CA GLU A 84 5.25 -3.23 9.99
C GLU A 84 6.61 -2.77 10.51
N ARG A 85 7.38 -2.04 9.70
CA ARG A 85 8.66 -1.45 10.12
C ARG A 85 8.44 -0.36 11.16
N VAL A 86 7.45 0.50 10.98
CA VAL A 86 7.08 1.50 12.00
C VAL A 86 6.67 0.83 13.29
N ALA A 87 5.87 -0.23 13.23
CA ALA A 87 5.45 -0.99 14.41
C ALA A 87 6.62 -1.71 15.10
N ALA A 88 7.59 -2.22 14.35
CA ALA A 88 8.76 -2.91 14.88
C ALA A 88 9.81 -1.98 15.51
N LEU A 89 9.78 -0.69 15.15
CA LEU A 89 10.66 0.34 15.73
C LEU A 89 10.17 0.83 17.11
N ASP A 90 8.94 0.53 17.51
CA ASP A 90 8.45 0.82 18.85
C ASP A 90 8.99 -0.22 19.84
N GLU A 91 10.00 0.16 20.62
CA GLU A 91 10.63 -0.70 21.63
C GLU A 91 9.84 -0.81 22.94
N VAL A 92 8.79 0.01 23.12
CA VAL A 92 8.00 0.08 24.36
C VAL A 92 6.73 -0.74 24.24
N THR A 93 6.12 -0.79 23.05
CA THR A 93 4.86 -1.50 22.80
C THR A 93 5.09 -2.79 22.02
N LEU A 94 4.63 -3.93 22.55
CA LEU A 94 4.55 -5.16 21.75
C LEU A 94 3.44 -5.04 20.69
N SER A 95 3.85 -4.74 19.45
CA SER A 95 2.94 -4.69 18.31
C SER A 95 2.67 -6.10 17.74
N VAL A 96 1.40 -6.48 17.62
CA VAL A 96 0.97 -7.73 16.97
C VAL A 96 0.12 -7.39 15.75
N MET A 97 0.49 -7.92 14.58
CA MET A 97 -0.24 -7.67 13.33
C MET A 97 -1.35 -8.70 13.14
N ILE A 98 -2.60 -8.26 13.04
CA ILE A 98 -3.75 -9.12 12.73
C ILE A 98 -4.13 -8.95 11.26
N LYS A 99 -4.19 -10.04 10.50
CA LYS A 99 -4.44 -10.03 9.05
C LYS A 99 -5.35 -11.16 8.62
N GLY A 100 -6.02 -11.02 7.48
CA GLY A 100 -6.71 -12.14 6.85
C GLY A 100 -5.72 -13.21 6.38
N GLY A 101 -6.13 -14.48 6.42
CA GLY A 101 -5.29 -15.60 5.97
C GLY A 101 -4.86 -15.54 4.50
N ASP A 102 -5.58 -14.77 3.67
CA ASP A 102 -5.18 -14.48 2.30
C ASP A 102 -3.88 -13.66 2.19
N TRP A 103 -3.42 -13.05 3.27
CA TRP A 103 -2.15 -12.32 3.34
C TRP A 103 -0.94 -13.18 3.68
N ALA A 104 -1.10 -14.45 4.04
CA ALA A 104 0.02 -15.30 4.50
C ALA A 104 1.19 -15.33 3.50
N PHE A 105 0.93 -15.57 2.22
CA PHE A 105 1.95 -15.59 1.17
C PHE A 105 2.52 -14.20 0.87
N GLY A 106 1.68 -13.15 0.92
CA GLY A 106 2.17 -11.78 0.78
C GLY A 106 3.12 -11.37 1.90
N CYS A 107 2.90 -11.90 3.11
CA CYS A 107 3.79 -11.66 4.25
C CYS A 107 5.15 -12.36 4.10
N GLN A 108 5.26 -13.48 3.38
CA GLN A 108 6.57 -14.10 3.09
C GLN A 108 7.48 -13.14 2.31
N LEU A 109 6.92 -12.43 1.32
CA LEU A 109 7.64 -11.40 0.56
C LEU A 109 8.04 -10.21 1.45
N VAL A 110 7.19 -9.85 2.40
CA VAL A 110 7.53 -8.80 3.38
C VAL A 110 8.63 -9.27 4.32
N ASP A 111 8.61 -10.53 4.76
CA ASP A 111 9.68 -11.12 5.59
C ASP A 111 11.02 -11.14 4.87
N GLU A 112 11.03 -11.47 3.58
CA GLU A 112 12.23 -11.39 2.75
C GLU A 112 12.76 -9.95 2.66
N ALA A 113 11.86 -8.96 2.49
CA ALA A 113 12.26 -7.56 2.53
C ALA A 113 12.83 -7.14 3.90
N PHE A 114 12.25 -7.63 5.00
CA PHE A 114 12.78 -7.41 6.35
C PHE A 114 14.18 -7.97 6.52
N ALA A 115 14.43 -9.20 6.03
CA ALA A 115 15.74 -9.85 6.12
C ALA A 115 16.85 -9.10 5.36
N GLN A 116 16.49 -8.31 4.35
CA GLN A 116 17.41 -7.53 3.54
C GLN A 116 17.63 -6.09 4.06
N LEU A 117 16.89 -5.67 5.08
CA LEU A 117 17.01 -4.35 5.68
C LEU A 117 17.59 -4.44 7.09
N ALA A 118 18.49 -3.52 7.44
CA ALA A 118 18.97 -3.40 8.80
C ALA A 118 17.83 -2.98 9.75
N GLY A 119 17.88 -3.43 11.01
CA GLY A 119 16.95 -3.03 12.06
C GLY A 119 16.21 -4.22 12.69
N PRO A 120 15.09 -3.94 13.37
CA PRO A 120 14.36 -4.98 14.12
C PRO A 120 13.71 -6.01 13.18
N PRO A 121 13.48 -7.24 13.67
CA PRO A 121 12.75 -8.25 12.94
C PRO A 121 11.28 -7.84 12.72
N ALA A 122 10.59 -8.57 11.84
CA ALA A 122 9.16 -8.36 11.63
C ALA A 122 8.36 -8.62 12.92
N PRO A 123 7.30 -7.83 13.18
CA PRO A 123 6.43 -8.07 14.32
C PRO A 123 5.68 -9.41 14.16
N PRO A 124 5.30 -10.08 15.27
CA PRO A 124 4.50 -11.28 15.20
C PRO A 124 3.17 -11.03 14.47
N ARG A 125 2.74 -12.01 13.68
CA ARG A 125 1.51 -11.93 12.88
C ARG A 125 0.53 -13.04 13.24
N ILE A 126 -0.75 -12.68 13.35
CA ILE A 126 -1.86 -13.61 13.49
C ILE A 126 -2.70 -13.53 12.22
N PHE A 127 -2.83 -14.67 11.54
CA PHE A 127 -3.65 -14.80 10.34
C PHE A 127 -5.03 -15.36 10.71
N THR A 128 -6.07 -14.56 10.49
CA THR A 128 -7.45 -14.95 10.77
C THR A 128 -8.01 -15.83 9.65
N PRO A 129 -8.93 -16.75 9.97
CA PRO A 129 -9.59 -17.57 8.96
C PRO A 129 -10.32 -16.71 7.92
N MET A 130 -10.41 -17.24 6.69
CA MET A 130 -11.20 -16.62 5.64
C MET A 130 -12.70 -16.70 5.98
N VAL A 131 -13.41 -15.58 5.83
CA VAL A 131 -14.87 -15.57 5.95
C VAL A 131 -15.48 -16.14 4.68
N LEU A 132 -16.22 -17.23 4.82
CA LEU A 132 -16.85 -17.96 3.72
C LEU A 132 -18.37 -17.74 3.72
N THR A 133 -18.95 -17.89 2.55
CA THR A 133 -20.41 -18.05 2.35
C THR A 133 -20.82 -19.49 2.60
N ASP A 134 -22.12 -19.77 2.65
CA ASP A 134 -22.67 -21.13 2.79
C ASP A 134 -22.23 -22.09 1.66
N SER A 135 -21.86 -21.54 0.50
CA SER A 135 -21.29 -22.31 -0.63
C SER A 135 -19.83 -22.70 -0.45
N GLY A 136 -19.17 -22.22 0.62
CA GLY A 136 -17.72 -22.33 0.81
C GLY A 136 -16.90 -21.30 0.02
N ALA A 137 -17.52 -20.43 -0.79
CA ALA A 137 -16.82 -19.36 -1.50
C ALA A 137 -16.41 -18.22 -0.55
N LYS A 138 -15.29 -17.54 -0.85
CA LYS A 138 -14.84 -16.33 -0.13
C LYS A 138 -15.91 -15.24 -0.21
N LEU A 139 -16.34 -14.74 0.95
CA LEU A 139 -17.25 -13.60 1.01
C LEU A 139 -16.61 -12.39 0.30
N SER A 140 -17.34 -11.79 -0.64
CA SER A 140 -16.83 -10.67 -1.44
C SER A 140 -17.94 -9.74 -1.91
N LYS A 141 -17.58 -8.50 -2.26
CA LYS A 141 -18.52 -7.51 -2.82
C LYS A 141 -19.21 -8.00 -4.10
N SER A 142 -18.51 -8.75 -4.95
CA SER A 142 -19.08 -9.29 -6.18
C SER A 142 -20.25 -10.23 -5.90
N LEU A 143 -20.11 -11.12 -4.89
CA LEU A 143 -21.19 -12.03 -4.51
C LEU A 143 -22.41 -11.30 -3.96
N ILE A 144 -22.20 -10.19 -3.23
CA ILE A 144 -23.30 -9.35 -2.73
C ILE A 144 -24.01 -8.67 -3.90
N ARG A 145 -23.25 -8.07 -4.83
CA ARG A 145 -23.82 -7.39 -6.01
C ARG A 145 -24.56 -8.34 -6.96
N GLU A 146 -24.10 -9.58 -7.07
CA GLU A 146 -24.77 -10.64 -7.85
C GLU A 146 -26.00 -11.23 -7.13
N GLY A 147 -26.36 -10.74 -5.95
CA GLY A 147 -27.50 -11.24 -5.17
C GLY A 147 -27.30 -12.63 -4.57
N LYS A 148 -26.07 -13.16 -4.57
CA LYS A 148 -25.73 -14.49 -4.04
C LYS A 148 -25.57 -14.50 -2.52
N VAL A 149 -25.31 -13.33 -1.93
CA VAL A 149 -25.19 -13.13 -0.48
C VAL A 149 -25.93 -11.86 -0.11
N PRO A 150 -26.75 -11.84 0.96
CA PRO A 150 -27.39 -10.61 1.40
C PRO A 150 -26.33 -9.57 1.83
N PRO A 151 -26.59 -8.27 1.59
CA PRO A 151 -25.71 -7.23 2.12
C PRO A 151 -25.73 -7.24 3.66
N PRO A 152 -24.62 -6.86 4.32
CA PRO A 152 -24.60 -6.76 5.77
C PRO A 152 -25.61 -5.72 6.25
N SER A 153 -26.14 -5.92 7.45
CA SER A 153 -27.09 -4.97 8.05
C SER A 153 -26.49 -3.57 8.10
N GLY A 154 -27.26 -2.57 7.65
CA GLY A 154 -26.84 -1.17 7.58
C GLY A 154 -26.01 -0.79 6.35
N ALA A 155 -25.70 -1.73 5.45
CA ALA A 155 -25.01 -1.41 4.20
C ALA A 155 -25.82 -0.41 3.36
N GLN A 156 -25.15 0.66 2.95
CA GLN A 156 -25.72 1.64 2.04
C GLN A 156 -25.40 1.25 0.59
N PRO A 157 -26.27 1.60 -0.39
CA PRO A 157 -26.06 1.27 -1.80
C PRO A 157 -24.68 1.69 -2.34
N TRP A 158 -24.21 2.89 -1.98
CA TRP A 158 -22.90 3.41 -2.38
C TRP A 158 -21.70 2.57 -1.93
N MET A 159 -21.85 1.74 -0.89
CA MET A 159 -20.78 0.86 -0.40
C MET A 159 -20.48 -0.28 -1.39
N LEU A 160 -21.45 -0.59 -2.25
CA LEU A 160 -21.38 -1.60 -3.31
C LEU A 160 -21.18 -0.98 -4.69
N ASP A 161 -21.71 0.23 -4.92
CA ASP A 161 -21.58 0.99 -6.16
C ASP A 161 -21.12 2.44 -5.89
N THR A 162 -19.88 2.76 -6.22
CA THR A 162 -19.32 4.10 -5.99
C THR A 162 -19.97 5.20 -6.85
N SER A 163 -20.73 4.87 -7.89
CA SER A 163 -21.50 5.86 -8.66
C SER A 163 -22.67 6.45 -7.86
N GLU A 164 -23.08 5.79 -6.79
CA GLU A 164 -24.15 6.24 -5.89
C GLU A 164 -23.61 7.02 -4.67
N TRP A 165 -22.32 7.37 -4.68
CA TRP A 165 -21.70 8.14 -3.60
C TRP A 165 -22.29 9.56 -3.52
N PRO A 166 -22.79 10.01 -2.35
CA PRO A 166 -23.44 11.31 -2.18
C PRO A 166 -22.49 12.51 -2.20
#